data_AF-A0A7S2X0I3-F1
#
_entry.id   AF-A0A7S2X0I3-F1
#
_cell.length_a   1.000
_cell.length_b   1.000
_cell.length_c   1.000
_cell.angle_alpha   90.00
_cell.angle_beta   90.00
_cell.angle_gamma   90.00
#
_symmetry.space_group_name_H-M   'P 1'
#
loop_
_entity.id
_entity.type
_entity.pdbx_description
1 polymer ?
#
loop_
_entity_poly.entity_id
_entity_poly.type
_entity_poly.pdbx_seq_one_letter_code
_entity_poly.pdbx_strand_id
1 'polypeptide(L)'
;KVKLSFHLYADEAMQNEIKGSLTCDGSPITDKSGQAAVRNIVISDECKAYLTKDKNRPTLDVHFAVRCHEKKSKFLGWKRVLCYSNDEKQTEKREKYTKEKKKLEKALGAEREKLRNLEDAIVAQKEKLGLGTKSLRNLDQVLKDQESKVEEAEKRGARGPQLRSLAKFNTTLATVKKISSKHCVGWMVEQATVEHECLTKILSWFRRGKLQVLIMTNVEIMQKARKALKQKGLDIPDMIAEEAMRPYDGRQRRRASGCKMTSAEAAFLGQMGCLAKKLHEDALLGSDGALEMPLPHHHVDKQKWPKGLETWPAGFVGHAANLLRPKRENRRSTTLYTMTGSSLVFDEWPNAYKYFRACSKDLRVQVPSIFNLDGTMVESDGVLTGSRNNCPKNLSQLKISFGSSQESLVRQKEKLREVQSLVEAKETMDKARESVGDLKERLQKLERKLEEVKGSKKRPLLQEIDANQGQDEEVPSSQKRASQEEPQESRARSTRRRRMIMEMED
;
A
#
# COMPACT_ATOMS: atom_id res chain seq x y z
N LYS A 1 -34.18 -77.62 23.89
CA LYS A 1 -34.57 -76.33 23.28
C LYS A 1 -34.63 -75.34 24.43
N VAL A 2 -33.69 -74.40 24.53
CA VAL A 2 -33.64 -73.49 25.67
C VAL A 2 -34.75 -72.45 25.53
N LYS A 3 -35.82 -72.59 26.31
CA LYS A 3 -36.86 -71.55 26.43
C LYS A 3 -36.38 -70.51 27.43
N LEU A 4 -35.98 -69.35 26.92
CA LEU A 4 -35.68 -68.18 27.75
C LEU A 4 -36.95 -67.35 27.87
N SER A 5 -37.35 -67.07 29.11
CA SER A 5 -38.37 -66.09 29.42
C SER A 5 -37.70 -64.83 29.93
N PHE A 6 -38.20 -63.70 29.45
CA PHE A 6 -37.76 -62.38 29.87
C PHE A 6 -38.93 -61.62 30.49
N HIS A 7 -38.69 -60.99 31.63
CA HIS A 7 -39.66 -60.15 32.32
C HIS A 7 -39.21 -58.71 32.22
N LEU A 8 -40.11 -57.80 31.84
CA LEU A 8 -39.87 -56.36 31.85
C LEU A 8 -40.33 -55.79 33.19
N TYR A 9 -39.49 -54.97 33.81
CA TYR A 9 -39.86 -54.21 35.00
C TYR A 9 -39.84 -52.72 34.67
N ALA A 10 -40.80 -51.97 35.22
CA ALA A 10 -40.92 -50.53 35.03
C ALA A 10 -39.95 -49.72 35.91
N ASP A 11 -39.34 -50.37 36.91
CA ASP A 11 -38.42 -49.77 37.88
C ASP A 11 -37.25 -50.71 38.20
N GLU A 12 -36.14 -50.14 38.70
CA GLU A 12 -34.97 -50.91 39.16
C GLU A 12 -35.26 -51.72 40.44
N ALA A 13 -36.29 -51.35 41.20
CA ALA A 13 -36.72 -52.05 42.41
C ALA A 13 -37.47 -53.37 42.11
N MET A 14 -37.77 -53.66 40.83
CA MET A 14 -38.43 -54.87 40.33
C MET A 14 -39.82 -55.11 40.93
N GLN A 15 -40.50 -54.07 41.38
CA GLN A 15 -41.82 -54.20 42.02
C GLN A 15 -42.95 -54.16 41.00
N ASN A 16 -42.73 -53.48 39.88
CA ASN A 16 -43.72 -53.30 38.84
C ASN A 16 -43.35 -54.10 37.59
N GLU A 17 -43.62 -55.40 37.62
CA GLU A 17 -43.50 -56.26 36.44
C GLU A 17 -44.55 -55.82 35.40
N ILE A 18 -44.06 -55.34 34.25
CA ILE A 18 -44.90 -55.09 33.09
C ILE A 18 -45.17 -56.45 32.46
N LYS A 19 -46.43 -56.90 32.53
CA LYS A 19 -46.88 -58.18 31.99
C LYS A 19 -46.56 -58.26 30.49
N GLY A 20 -45.50 -59.00 30.18
CA GLY A 20 -45.06 -59.25 28.82
C GLY A 20 -43.85 -60.15 28.83
N SER A 21 -43.99 -61.35 28.27
CA SER A 21 -42.86 -62.27 28.08
C SER A 21 -42.29 -62.14 26.68
N LEU A 22 -40.98 -62.21 26.56
CA LEU A 22 -40.31 -62.55 25.31
C LEU A 22 -39.93 -64.02 25.34
N THR A 23 -40.18 -64.72 24.24
CA THR A 23 -39.75 -66.10 24.03
C THR A 23 -38.93 -66.18 22.77
N CYS A 24 -37.80 -66.87 22.86
CA CYS A 24 -36.93 -67.11 21.73
C CYS A 24 -36.76 -68.61 21.50
N ASP A 25 -36.75 -69.01 20.24
CA ASP A 25 -36.39 -70.36 19.84
C ASP A 25 -34.94 -70.39 19.34
N GLY A 26 -34.02 -70.83 20.20
CA GLY A 26 -32.62 -71.03 19.85
C GLY A 26 -31.69 -70.98 21.06
N SER A 27 -30.50 -71.56 20.92
CA SER A 27 -29.43 -71.41 21.90
C SER A 27 -28.80 -70.02 21.76
N PRO A 28 -28.58 -69.26 22.85
CA PRO A 28 -27.88 -67.98 22.78
C PRO A 28 -26.48 -68.19 22.19
N ILE A 29 -26.10 -67.36 21.21
CA ILE A 29 -24.76 -67.35 20.63
C ILE A 29 -23.99 -66.21 21.29
N THR A 30 -22.99 -66.53 22.09
CA THR A 30 -22.13 -65.53 22.73
C THR A 30 -21.03 -65.10 21.78
N ASP A 31 -20.90 -63.81 21.52
CA ASP A 31 -19.77 -63.28 20.75
C ASP A 31 -18.48 -63.25 21.58
N LYS A 32 -17.38 -62.88 20.92
CA LYS A 32 -16.03 -62.81 21.53
C LYS A 32 -15.93 -61.80 22.68
N SER A 33 -16.90 -60.89 22.84
CA SER A 33 -16.96 -59.90 23.93
C SER A 33 -17.79 -60.39 25.13
N GLY A 34 -18.28 -61.64 25.10
CA GLY A 34 -19.16 -62.18 26.13
C GLY A 34 -20.62 -61.76 25.96
N GLN A 35 -20.99 -61.12 24.84
CA GLN A 35 -22.36 -60.73 24.60
C GLN A 35 -23.16 -61.85 23.93
N ALA A 36 -24.12 -62.42 24.66
CA ALA A 36 -25.11 -63.33 24.10
C ALA A 36 -26.07 -62.60 23.14
N ALA A 37 -26.16 -63.09 21.91
CA ALA A 37 -27.16 -62.72 20.91
C ALA A 37 -28.15 -63.87 20.72
N VAL A 38 -29.44 -63.54 20.65
CA VAL A 38 -30.51 -64.52 20.43
C VAL A 38 -31.28 -64.13 19.17
N ARG A 39 -31.48 -65.10 18.27
CA ARG A 39 -32.25 -64.92 17.04
C ARG A 39 -33.70 -65.38 17.27
N ASN A 40 -34.63 -64.86 16.46
CA ASN A 40 -36.06 -65.22 16.47
C ASN A 40 -36.77 -64.96 17.81
N ILE A 41 -36.71 -63.70 18.25
CA ILE A 41 -37.43 -63.24 19.43
C ILE A 41 -38.89 -63.00 19.05
N VAL A 42 -39.79 -63.79 19.65
CA VAL A 42 -41.24 -63.57 19.58
C VAL A 42 -41.65 -62.74 20.78
N ILE A 43 -42.12 -61.52 20.51
CA ILE A 43 -42.64 -60.58 21.51
C ILE A 43 -44.14 -60.82 21.64
N SER A 44 -44.62 -61.00 22.88
CA SER A 44 -46.06 -61.00 23.19
C SER A 44 -46.72 -59.70 22.75
N ASP A 45 -47.99 -59.75 22.36
CA ASP A 45 -48.70 -58.58 21.86
C ASP A 45 -48.93 -57.54 22.96
N GLU A 46 -49.03 -57.93 24.24
CA GLU A 46 -49.06 -56.98 25.36
C GLU A 46 -47.75 -56.20 25.48
N CYS A 47 -46.61 -56.87 25.29
CA CYS A 47 -45.28 -56.25 25.33
C CYS A 47 -45.07 -55.32 24.12
N LYS A 48 -45.52 -55.71 22.92
CA LYS A 48 -45.51 -54.82 21.75
C LYS A 48 -46.39 -53.58 21.96
N ALA A 49 -47.58 -53.75 22.51
CA ALA A 49 -48.49 -52.64 22.79
C ALA A 49 -47.88 -51.66 23.81
N TYR A 50 -47.15 -52.17 24.81
CA TYR A 50 -46.46 -51.34 25.80
C TYR A 50 -45.28 -50.57 25.20
N LEU A 51 -44.41 -51.23 24.43
CA LEU A 51 -43.24 -50.60 23.78
C LEU A 51 -43.63 -49.53 22.75
N THR A 52 -44.83 -49.62 22.18
CA THR A 52 -45.32 -48.68 21.16
C THR A 52 -46.21 -47.57 21.73
N LYS A 53 -46.63 -47.65 23.01
CA LYS A 53 -47.67 -46.78 23.59
C LYS A 53 -47.24 -45.32 23.79
N ASP A 54 -45.95 -44.99 23.73
CA ASP A 54 -45.49 -43.62 23.97
C ASP A 54 -44.19 -43.30 23.21
N LYS A 55 -44.30 -42.52 22.13
CA LYS A 55 -43.13 -42.08 21.32
C LYS A 55 -42.21 -41.09 22.06
N ASN A 56 -42.59 -40.64 23.26
CA ASN A 56 -41.92 -39.57 24.01
C ASN A 56 -41.35 -39.99 25.38
N ARG A 57 -41.31 -41.28 25.73
CA ARG A 57 -40.67 -41.69 26.98
C ARG A 57 -39.13 -41.68 26.84
N PRO A 58 -38.39 -41.03 27.75
CA PRO A 58 -36.94 -41.16 27.81
C PRO A 58 -36.61 -42.62 28.10
N THR A 59 -35.79 -43.22 27.24
CA THR A 59 -35.12 -44.53 27.39
C THR A 59 -35.62 -45.35 28.58
N LEU A 60 -36.61 -46.20 28.35
CA LEU A 60 -36.98 -47.25 29.31
C LEU A 60 -35.71 -48.08 29.55
N ASP A 61 -35.18 -48.03 30.76
CA ASP A 61 -34.14 -48.94 31.21
C ASP A 61 -34.78 -50.31 31.40
N VAL A 62 -34.81 -51.08 30.32
CA VAL A 62 -35.39 -52.40 30.35
C VAL A 62 -34.34 -53.38 30.87
N HIS A 63 -34.57 -53.86 32.09
CA HIS A 63 -33.78 -54.92 32.70
C HIS A 63 -34.39 -56.26 32.37
N PHE A 64 -33.60 -57.10 31.69
CA PHE A 64 -34.01 -58.44 31.30
C PHE A 64 -33.55 -59.45 32.35
N ALA A 65 -34.49 -60.14 33.00
CA ALA A 65 -34.19 -61.33 33.80
C ALA A 65 -34.17 -62.56 32.87
N VAL A 66 -33.04 -63.25 32.75
CA VAL A 66 -32.91 -64.46 31.91
C VAL A 66 -33.04 -65.71 32.78
N ARG A 67 -34.11 -66.49 32.56
CA ARG A 67 -34.34 -67.78 33.22
C ARG A 67 -34.23 -68.93 32.22
N CYS A 68 -33.42 -69.94 32.53
CA CYS A 68 -33.31 -71.17 31.75
C CYS A 68 -34.13 -72.28 32.41
N HIS A 69 -35.10 -72.85 31.68
CA HIS A 69 -36.06 -73.81 32.23
C HIS A 69 -35.57 -75.27 32.25
N GLU A 70 -34.46 -75.64 31.59
CA GLU A 70 -34.02 -77.05 31.49
C GLU A 70 -33.21 -77.55 32.71
N LYS A 71 -32.78 -76.69 33.65
CA LYS A 71 -32.11 -77.10 34.90
C LYS A 71 -32.52 -76.17 36.04
N LYS A 72 -33.48 -76.60 36.88
CA LYS A 72 -33.93 -75.96 38.15
C LYS A 72 -33.52 -74.47 38.27
N SER A 73 -34.23 -73.61 37.53
CA SER A 73 -34.38 -72.17 37.76
C SER A 73 -33.14 -71.37 38.22
N LYS A 74 -31.94 -71.61 37.67
CA LYS A 74 -30.79 -70.74 37.98
C LYS A 74 -30.87 -69.44 37.17
N PHE A 75 -30.90 -68.32 37.88
CA PHE A 75 -30.80 -66.97 37.33
C PHE A 75 -29.42 -66.78 36.68
N LEU A 76 -29.39 -66.36 35.41
CA LEU A 76 -28.15 -66.30 34.60
C LEU A 76 -27.49 -64.91 34.53
N GLY A 77 -28.14 -63.86 35.04
CA GLY A 77 -27.59 -62.50 35.06
C GLY A 77 -28.54 -61.45 34.46
N TRP A 78 -28.25 -60.19 34.77
CA TRP A 78 -28.98 -59.02 34.25
C TRP A 78 -28.23 -58.44 33.05
N LYS A 79 -28.96 -58.02 32.01
CA LYS A 79 -28.38 -57.28 30.88
C LYS A 79 -29.29 -56.14 30.46
N ARG A 80 -28.73 -54.93 30.37
CA ARG A 80 -29.43 -53.69 29.99
C ARG A 80 -29.47 -53.62 28.46
N VAL A 81 -30.64 -53.36 27.88
CA VAL A 81 -30.76 -53.08 26.43
C VAL A 81 -30.87 -51.57 26.24
N LEU A 82 -29.90 -51.00 25.55
CA LEU A 82 -29.99 -49.63 25.05
C LEU A 82 -30.96 -49.62 23.86
N CYS A 83 -32.12 -48.96 23.99
CA CYS A 83 -33.04 -48.78 22.86
C CYS A 83 -32.44 -47.84 21.81
N TYR A 84 -32.18 -48.36 20.60
CA TYR A 84 -31.42 -47.70 19.51
C TYR A 84 -32.23 -46.80 18.54
N SER A 85 -33.49 -46.40 18.81
CA SER A 85 -34.32 -45.79 17.76
C SER A 85 -34.13 -44.27 17.53
N ASN A 86 -33.58 -43.52 18.49
CA ASN A 86 -33.35 -42.07 18.36
C ASN A 86 -31.89 -41.69 18.10
N ASP A 87 -30.93 -42.60 18.37
CA ASP A 87 -29.51 -42.33 18.17
C ASP A 87 -29.15 -42.36 16.67
N GLU A 88 -29.71 -43.26 15.84
CA GLU A 88 -29.40 -43.31 14.40
C GLU A 88 -29.81 -42.05 13.63
N LYS A 89 -31.01 -41.51 13.89
CA LYS A 89 -31.45 -40.25 13.27
C LYS A 89 -30.66 -39.05 13.77
N GLN A 90 -30.19 -39.08 15.02
CA GLN A 90 -29.33 -38.03 15.55
C GLN A 90 -27.89 -38.14 15.03
N THR A 91 -27.35 -39.35 14.84
CA THR A 91 -26.03 -39.56 14.24
C THR A 91 -26.04 -39.17 12.77
N GLU A 92 -27.06 -39.51 11.99
CA GLU A 92 -27.22 -39.05 10.61
C GLU A 92 -27.26 -37.51 10.51
N LYS A 93 -28.01 -36.85 11.40
CA LYS A 93 -28.04 -35.37 11.46
C LYS A 93 -26.70 -34.78 11.85
N ARG A 94 -26.00 -35.38 12.83
CA ARG A 94 -24.64 -34.96 13.24
C ARG A 94 -23.66 -35.11 12.10
N GLU A 95 -23.66 -36.24 11.41
CA GLU A 95 -22.79 -36.47 10.26
C GLU A 95 -23.08 -35.49 9.12
N LYS A 96 -24.36 -35.23 8.83
CA LYS A 96 -24.78 -34.23 7.84
C LYS A 96 -24.25 -32.84 8.18
N TYR A 97 -24.47 -32.36 9.41
CA TYR A 97 -23.98 -31.05 9.85
C TYR A 97 -22.44 -30.99 9.94
N THR A 98 -21.78 -32.10 10.27
CA THR A 98 -20.31 -32.16 10.30
C THR A 98 -19.71 -32.10 8.89
N LYS A 99 -20.32 -32.79 7.92
CA LYS A 99 -19.93 -32.70 6.49
C LYS A 99 -20.16 -31.28 5.95
N GLU A 100 -21.30 -30.67 6.28
CA GLU A 100 -21.63 -29.31 5.88
C GLU A 100 -20.70 -28.26 6.51
N LYS A 101 -20.37 -28.40 7.81
CA LYS A 101 -19.37 -27.58 8.50
C LYS A 101 -18.00 -27.65 7.81
N LYS A 102 -17.49 -28.86 7.54
CA LYS A 102 -16.21 -29.03 6.83
C LYS A 102 -16.20 -28.37 5.45
N LYS A 103 -17.33 -28.44 4.73
CA LYS A 103 -17.48 -27.77 3.41
C LYS A 103 -17.41 -26.25 3.54
N LEU A 104 -18.09 -25.67 4.53
CA LEU A 104 -18.05 -24.24 4.79
C LEU A 104 -16.70 -23.75 5.33
N GLU A 105 -16.02 -24.53 6.17
CA GLU A 105 -14.66 -24.22 6.64
C GLU A 105 -13.67 -24.17 5.47
N LYS A 106 -13.77 -25.13 4.53
CA LYS A 106 -12.96 -25.12 3.31
C LYS A 106 -13.26 -23.90 2.43
N ALA A 107 -14.54 -23.55 2.24
CA ALA A 107 -14.93 -22.37 1.49
C ALA A 107 -14.46 -21.06 2.16
N LEU A 108 -14.59 -20.97 3.48
CA LEU A 108 -14.11 -19.84 4.27
C LEU A 108 -12.58 -19.71 4.21
N GLY A 109 -11.86 -20.83 4.24
CA GLY A 109 -10.41 -20.87 4.04
C GLY A 109 -10.00 -20.29 2.68
N ALA A 110 -10.65 -20.75 1.61
CA ALA A 110 -10.40 -20.26 0.26
C ALA A 110 -10.72 -18.76 0.10
N GLU A 111 -11.84 -18.28 0.65
CA GLU A 111 -12.19 -16.86 0.59
C GLU A 111 -11.25 -15.97 1.44
N ARG A 112 -10.77 -16.47 2.59
CA ARG A 112 -9.74 -15.76 3.37
C ARG A 112 -8.38 -15.69 2.66
N GLU A 113 -8.04 -16.71 1.89
CA GLU A 113 -6.82 -16.72 1.08
C GLU A 113 -6.93 -15.73 -0.09
N LYS A 114 -8.07 -15.73 -0.80
CA LYS A 114 -8.37 -14.71 -1.82
C LYS A 114 -8.30 -13.30 -1.25
N LEU A 115 -8.89 -13.06 -0.08
CA LEU A 115 -8.86 -11.75 0.57
C LEU A 115 -7.43 -11.31 0.90
N ARG A 116 -6.59 -12.21 1.42
CA ARG A 116 -5.18 -11.92 1.70
C ARG A 116 -4.40 -11.57 0.43
N ASN A 117 -4.58 -12.36 -0.64
CA ASN A 117 -3.92 -12.08 -1.92
C ASN A 117 -4.33 -10.71 -2.51
N LEU A 118 -5.60 -10.32 -2.34
CA LEU A 118 -6.09 -8.99 -2.75
C LEU A 118 -5.50 -7.88 -1.88
N GLU A 119 -5.44 -8.07 -0.56
CA GLU A 119 -4.82 -7.10 0.37
C GLU A 119 -3.33 -6.89 0.04
N ASP A 120 -2.58 -7.97 -0.19
CA ASP A 120 -1.16 -7.90 -0.55
C ASP A 120 -0.95 -7.21 -1.90
N ALA A 121 -1.78 -7.50 -2.91
CA ALA A 121 -1.72 -6.86 -4.22
C ALA A 121 -2.00 -5.35 -4.14
N ILE A 122 -3.01 -4.94 -3.36
CA ILE A 122 -3.36 -3.54 -3.14
C ILE A 122 -2.22 -2.80 -2.41
N VAL A 123 -1.63 -3.42 -1.38
CA VAL A 123 -0.50 -2.82 -0.64
C VAL A 123 0.70 -2.62 -1.58
N ALA A 124 1.08 -3.64 -2.34
CA ALA A 124 2.19 -3.55 -3.29
C ALA A 124 1.96 -2.44 -4.34
N GLN A 125 0.74 -2.32 -4.87
CA GLN A 125 0.41 -1.29 -5.84
C GLN A 125 0.38 0.12 -5.21
N LYS A 126 -0.05 0.28 -3.96
CA LYS A 126 0.03 1.57 -3.23
C LYS A 126 1.46 2.00 -2.95
N GLU A 127 2.34 1.05 -2.62
CA GLU A 127 3.77 1.31 -2.44
C GLU A 127 4.39 1.80 -3.76
N LYS A 128 4.07 1.16 -4.88
CA LYS A 128 4.51 1.60 -6.21
C LYS A 128 4.08 3.04 -6.54
N LEU A 129 2.89 3.43 -6.11
CA LEU A 129 2.35 4.79 -6.30
C LEU A 129 2.82 5.81 -5.25
N GLY A 130 3.55 5.37 -4.22
CA GLY A 130 4.01 6.24 -3.13
C GLY A 130 2.87 6.76 -2.23
N LEU A 131 1.71 6.08 -2.20
CA LEU A 131 0.52 6.51 -1.46
C LEU A 131 0.55 6.19 0.04
N GLY A 132 1.69 5.72 0.56
CA GLY A 132 1.85 5.31 1.95
C GLY A 132 1.08 4.04 2.34
N THR A 133 1.52 3.38 3.40
CA THR A 133 1.04 2.03 3.76
C THR A 133 -0.18 2.01 4.69
N LYS A 134 -0.56 3.14 5.31
CA LYS A 134 -1.34 3.08 6.56
C LYS A 134 -2.87 3.20 6.47
N SER A 135 -3.50 3.53 5.32
CA SER A 135 -4.97 3.48 5.25
C SER A 135 -5.53 3.47 3.82
N LEU A 136 -6.50 2.59 3.53
CA LEU A 136 -7.34 2.62 2.31
C LEU A 136 -8.46 3.66 2.37
N ARG A 137 -8.68 4.29 3.53
CA ARG A 137 -9.77 5.24 3.75
C ARG A 137 -9.63 6.55 2.96
N ASN A 138 -8.42 6.86 2.49
CA ASN A 138 -8.14 8.10 1.77
C ASN A 138 -8.07 7.93 0.25
N LEU A 139 -8.32 6.72 -0.29
CA LEU A 139 -8.21 6.48 -1.74
C LEU A 139 -9.20 7.35 -2.54
N ASP A 140 -10.40 7.58 -2.03
CA ASP A 140 -11.40 8.40 -2.71
C ASP A 140 -10.99 9.87 -2.76
N GLN A 141 -10.29 10.37 -1.72
CA GLN A 141 -9.70 11.71 -1.73
C GLN A 141 -8.51 11.79 -2.69
N VAL A 142 -7.64 10.77 -2.71
CA VAL A 142 -6.52 10.68 -3.64
C VAL A 142 -7.01 10.66 -5.09
N LEU A 143 -8.10 9.93 -5.37
CA LEU A 143 -8.73 9.91 -6.68
C LEU A 143 -9.20 11.32 -7.08
N LYS A 144 -9.98 12.00 -6.22
CA LYS A 144 -10.43 13.38 -6.48
C LYS A 144 -9.28 14.36 -6.69
N ASP A 145 -8.23 14.27 -5.87
CA ASP A 145 -7.04 15.10 -6.00
C ASP A 145 -6.33 14.84 -7.33
N GLN A 146 -6.30 13.57 -7.78
CA GLN A 146 -5.68 13.18 -9.04
C GLN A 146 -6.53 13.58 -10.25
N GLU A 147 -7.85 13.49 -10.17
CA GLU A 147 -8.79 14.00 -11.17
C GLU A 147 -8.63 15.51 -11.34
N SER A 148 -8.59 16.25 -10.23
CA SER A 148 -8.35 17.70 -10.25
C SER A 148 -7.01 18.06 -10.89
N LYS A 149 -5.95 17.28 -10.62
CA LYS A 149 -4.63 17.48 -11.27
C LYS A 149 -4.68 17.22 -12.77
N VAL A 150 -5.42 16.19 -13.21
CA VAL A 150 -5.61 15.91 -14.64
C VAL A 150 -6.40 17.04 -15.29
N GLU A 151 -7.51 17.48 -14.70
CA GLU A 151 -8.33 18.57 -15.21
C GLU A 151 -7.52 19.88 -15.31
N GLU A 152 -6.72 20.19 -14.29
CA GLU A 152 -5.84 21.35 -14.30
C GLU A 152 -4.77 21.24 -15.42
N ALA A 153 -4.19 20.05 -15.61
CA ALA A 153 -3.24 19.80 -16.68
C ALA A 153 -3.90 19.88 -18.08
N GLU A 154 -5.14 19.43 -18.22
CA GLU A 154 -5.92 19.55 -19.46
C GLU A 154 -6.23 21.00 -19.80
N LYS A 155 -6.69 21.78 -18.80
CA LYS A 155 -6.95 23.22 -18.95
C LYS A 155 -5.69 23.99 -19.36
N ARG A 156 -4.53 23.65 -18.79
CA ARG A 156 -3.25 24.26 -19.18
C ARG A 156 -2.85 23.88 -20.60
N GLY A 157 -3.09 22.63 -20.99
CA GLY A 157 -2.75 22.08 -22.29
C GLY A 157 -1.25 22.11 -22.62
N ALA A 158 -0.90 21.55 -23.77
CA ALA A 158 0.44 21.76 -24.32
C ALA A 158 0.48 23.05 -25.14
N ARG A 159 1.52 23.83 -24.90
CA ARG A 159 1.83 25.04 -25.64
C ARG A 159 3.13 24.79 -26.39
N GLY A 160 3.11 24.98 -27.71
CA GLY A 160 4.33 25.04 -28.49
C GLY A 160 5.24 26.18 -27.99
N PRO A 161 6.57 26.11 -28.21
CA PRO A 161 7.44 27.22 -27.91
C PRO A 161 7.02 28.46 -28.72
N GLN A 162 7.11 29.65 -28.13
CA GLN A 162 6.92 30.88 -28.89
C GLN A 162 8.21 31.17 -29.67
N LEU A 163 8.12 31.33 -30.99
CA LEU A 163 9.28 31.46 -31.89
C LEU A 163 9.25 32.74 -32.74
N ARG A 164 8.51 33.79 -32.32
CA ARG A 164 8.31 35.01 -33.13
C ARG A 164 9.63 35.69 -33.51
N SER A 165 10.65 35.71 -32.65
CA SER A 165 11.96 36.27 -32.99
C SER A 165 12.75 35.44 -33.99
N LEU A 166 12.42 34.15 -34.15
CA LEU A 166 13.10 33.21 -35.03
C LEU A 166 12.46 33.13 -36.42
N ALA A 167 11.30 33.73 -36.63
CA ALA A 167 10.62 33.74 -37.93
C ALA A 167 11.50 34.28 -39.07
N LYS A 168 12.36 35.26 -38.77
CA LYS A 168 13.34 35.80 -39.73
C LYS A 168 14.37 34.77 -40.21
N PHE A 169 14.61 33.71 -39.43
CA PHE A 169 15.57 32.65 -39.75
C PHE A 169 14.91 31.41 -40.39
N ASN A 170 13.63 31.45 -40.78
CA ASN A 170 12.95 30.30 -41.38
C ASN A 170 13.66 29.80 -42.67
N THR A 171 14.01 30.73 -43.57
CA THR A 171 14.76 30.42 -44.80
C THR A 171 16.17 29.91 -44.50
N THR A 172 16.81 30.48 -43.47
CA THR A 172 18.12 30.04 -42.98
C THR A 172 18.05 28.61 -42.46
N LEU A 173 17.10 28.30 -41.58
CA LEU A 173 16.93 26.96 -41.01
C LEU A 173 16.63 25.93 -42.10
N ALA A 174 15.76 26.25 -43.06
CA ALA A 174 15.48 25.38 -44.19
C ALA A 174 16.74 25.10 -45.01
N THR A 175 17.58 26.11 -45.23
CA THR A 175 18.87 25.96 -45.93
C THR A 175 19.84 25.09 -45.14
N VAL A 176 19.98 25.30 -43.83
CA VAL A 176 20.84 24.48 -42.97
C VAL A 176 20.37 23.03 -42.95
N LYS A 177 19.06 22.78 -42.85
CA LYS A 177 18.49 21.43 -42.92
C LYS A 177 18.70 20.76 -44.28
N LYS A 178 18.73 21.49 -45.39
CA LYS A 178 19.08 20.94 -46.71
C LYS A 178 20.54 20.51 -46.79
N ILE A 179 21.44 21.25 -46.16
CA ILE A 179 22.88 20.92 -46.13
C ILE A 179 23.14 19.74 -45.20
N SER A 180 22.43 19.69 -44.07
CA SER A 180 22.76 18.76 -42.99
C SER A 180 21.54 18.44 -42.10
N SER A 181 20.53 17.80 -42.68
CA SER A 181 19.29 17.46 -41.96
C SER A 181 19.53 16.63 -40.71
N LYS A 182 20.45 15.66 -40.78
CA LYS A 182 20.82 14.78 -39.65
C LYS A 182 21.68 15.47 -38.58
N HIS A 183 22.35 16.57 -38.92
CA HIS A 183 23.32 17.24 -38.05
C HIS A 183 22.82 18.59 -37.51
N CYS A 184 21.64 19.02 -37.95
CA CYS A 184 20.93 20.18 -37.40
C CYS A 184 20.01 19.69 -36.27
N VAL A 185 20.39 20.00 -35.04
CA VAL A 185 19.73 19.52 -33.83
C VAL A 185 18.44 20.30 -33.57
N GLY A 186 18.45 21.59 -33.91
CA GLY A 186 17.33 22.53 -33.78
C GLY A 186 17.70 23.77 -32.99
N TRP A 187 16.71 24.60 -32.66
CA TRP A 187 16.93 25.78 -31.83
C TRP A 187 17.08 25.40 -30.36
N MET A 188 17.84 26.17 -29.59
CA MET A 188 18.03 25.98 -28.15
C MET A 188 16.69 25.93 -27.39
N VAL A 189 15.75 26.84 -27.71
CA VAL A 189 14.42 26.90 -27.09
C VAL A 189 13.59 25.62 -27.31
N GLU A 190 13.87 24.84 -28.35
CA GLU A 190 13.13 23.63 -28.67
C GLU A 190 13.63 22.41 -27.89
N GLN A 191 14.79 22.48 -27.24
CA GLN A 191 15.44 21.35 -26.58
C GLN A 191 14.86 21.02 -25.19
N ALA A 192 14.07 21.93 -24.63
CA ALA A 192 13.41 21.75 -23.34
C ALA A 192 11.98 22.28 -23.32
N THR A 193 11.24 21.85 -22.30
CA THR A 193 9.92 22.39 -21.95
C THR A 193 9.89 22.82 -20.50
N VAL A 194 8.96 23.71 -20.17
CA VAL A 194 8.70 24.20 -18.82
C VAL A 194 7.20 24.27 -18.61
N GLU A 195 6.70 23.55 -17.62
CA GLU A 195 5.26 23.49 -17.34
C GLU A 195 4.75 24.74 -16.61
N HIS A 196 5.57 25.27 -15.69
CA HIS A 196 5.17 26.38 -14.84
C HIS A 196 5.34 27.72 -15.53
N GLU A 197 4.23 28.45 -15.72
CA GLU A 197 4.20 29.66 -16.54
C GLU A 197 5.15 30.77 -16.07
N CYS A 198 5.19 31.06 -14.76
CA CYS A 198 6.10 32.09 -14.25
C CYS A 198 7.56 31.70 -14.49
N LEU A 199 7.89 30.41 -14.35
CA LEU A 199 9.24 29.90 -14.58
C LEU A 199 9.58 29.98 -16.08
N THR A 200 8.66 29.58 -16.97
CA THR A 200 8.77 29.72 -18.42
C THR A 200 9.08 31.16 -18.80
N LYS A 201 8.31 32.10 -18.24
CA LYS A 201 8.43 33.54 -18.50
C LYS A 201 9.82 34.06 -18.13
N ILE A 202 10.28 33.76 -16.92
CA ILE A 202 11.54 34.29 -16.39
C ILE A 202 12.75 33.67 -17.08
N LEU A 203 12.77 32.34 -17.24
CA LEU A 203 13.86 31.68 -17.95
C LEU A 203 13.96 32.15 -19.40
N SER A 204 12.81 32.37 -20.04
CA SER A 204 12.77 32.85 -21.43
C SER A 204 13.20 34.30 -21.56
N TRP A 205 12.82 35.15 -20.62
CA TRP A 205 13.28 36.55 -20.57
C TRP A 205 14.79 36.63 -20.31
N PHE A 206 15.28 35.93 -19.27
CA PHE A 206 16.68 35.93 -18.84
C PHE A 206 17.62 35.41 -19.94
N ARG A 207 17.26 34.31 -20.59
CA ARG A 207 18.09 33.66 -21.62
C ARG A 207 17.63 33.95 -23.05
N ARG A 208 16.85 35.02 -23.29
CA ARG A 208 16.29 35.37 -24.62
C ARG A 208 17.30 35.34 -25.77
N GLY A 209 18.55 35.72 -25.54
CA GLY A 209 19.62 35.63 -26.53
C GLY A 209 20.06 34.18 -26.79
N LYS A 210 20.32 33.42 -25.72
CA LYS A 210 20.73 32.01 -25.80
C LYS A 210 19.65 31.09 -26.38
N LEU A 211 18.38 31.42 -26.18
CA LEU A 211 17.25 30.69 -26.76
C LEU A 211 17.20 30.70 -28.28
N GLN A 212 17.81 31.72 -28.90
CA GLN A 212 17.85 31.90 -30.35
C GLN A 212 19.06 31.25 -31.03
N VAL A 213 19.87 30.51 -30.28
CA VAL A 213 21.06 29.84 -30.82
C VAL A 213 20.64 28.55 -31.53
N LEU A 214 21.15 28.34 -32.75
CA LEU A 214 20.99 27.11 -33.50
C LEU A 214 22.05 26.09 -33.08
N ILE A 215 21.62 24.88 -32.76
CA ILE A 215 22.50 23.80 -32.32
C ILE A 215 22.82 22.89 -33.51
N MET A 216 24.11 22.65 -33.71
CA MET A 216 24.67 21.74 -34.71
C MET A 216 25.42 20.61 -34.00
N THR A 217 25.58 19.44 -34.61
CA THR A 217 26.28 18.32 -33.95
C THR A 217 27.79 18.59 -33.75
N ASN A 218 28.47 19.15 -34.75
CA ASN A 218 29.92 19.40 -34.71
C ASN A 218 30.31 20.73 -35.38
N VAL A 219 31.55 21.16 -35.15
CA VAL A 219 32.11 22.43 -35.61
C VAL A 219 32.27 22.45 -37.13
N GLU A 220 32.66 21.33 -37.73
CA GLU A 220 32.86 21.24 -39.18
C GLU A 220 31.55 21.50 -39.95
N ILE A 221 30.45 20.86 -39.55
CA ILE A 221 29.13 21.07 -40.16
C ILE A 221 28.65 22.50 -39.89
N MET A 222 28.88 23.04 -38.69
CA MET A 222 28.56 24.43 -38.38
C MET A 222 29.29 25.40 -39.33
N GLN A 223 30.59 25.17 -39.61
CA GLN A 223 31.35 25.98 -40.55
C GLN A 223 30.83 25.86 -41.99
N LYS A 224 30.52 24.63 -42.44
CA LYS A 224 29.89 24.39 -43.77
C LYS A 224 28.56 25.12 -43.91
N ALA A 225 27.70 25.05 -42.89
CA ALA A 225 26.43 25.76 -42.83
C ALA A 225 26.62 27.28 -42.92
N ARG A 226 27.53 27.85 -42.10
CA ARG A 226 27.84 29.29 -42.14
C ARG A 226 28.36 29.74 -43.51
N LYS A 227 29.26 28.98 -44.13
CA LYS A 227 29.79 29.28 -45.48
C LYS A 227 28.67 29.30 -46.52
N ALA A 228 27.79 28.29 -46.50
CA ALA A 228 26.69 28.21 -47.44
C ALA A 228 25.63 29.31 -47.25
N LEU A 229 25.32 29.70 -46.01
CA LEU A 229 24.43 30.83 -45.73
C LEU A 229 25.03 32.15 -46.23
N LYS A 230 26.33 32.36 -45.98
CA LYS A 230 27.07 33.52 -46.48
C LYS A 230 27.07 33.60 -48.00
N GLN A 231 27.31 32.47 -48.68
CA GLN A 231 27.26 32.39 -50.16
C GLN A 231 25.88 32.73 -50.73
N LYS A 232 24.81 32.49 -49.98
CA LYS A 232 23.43 32.79 -50.38
C LYS A 232 22.94 34.15 -49.91
N GLY A 233 23.79 34.96 -49.25
CA GLY A 233 23.39 36.27 -48.72
C GLY A 233 22.30 36.20 -47.65
N LEU A 234 22.21 35.09 -46.92
CA LEU A 234 21.20 34.90 -45.87
C LEU A 234 21.72 35.31 -44.50
N ASP A 235 20.80 35.73 -43.62
CA ASP A 235 21.10 36.02 -42.21
C ASP A 235 21.66 34.77 -41.51
N ILE A 236 22.80 34.95 -40.84
CA ILE A 236 23.49 33.88 -40.11
C ILE A 236 23.12 34.00 -38.63
N PRO A 237 22.34 33.06 -38.05
CA PRO A 237 22.05 33.06 -36.62
C PRO A 237 23.31 32.74 -35.82
N ASP A 238 23.25 33.00 -34.51
CA ASP A 238 24.20 32.43 -33.58
C ASP A 238 24.12 30.90 -33.62
N MET A 239 25.28 30.26 -33.72
CA MET A 239 25.38 28.80 -33.82
C MET A 239 26.35 28.27 -32.78
N ILE A 240 26.06 27.06 -32.29
CA ILE A 240 26.96 26.32 -31.41
C ILE A 240 26.97 24.84 -31.80
N ALA A 241 28.15 24.24 -31.77
CA ALA A 241 28.30 22.80 -31.94
C ALA A 241 28.14 22.09 -30.59
N GLU A 242 27.48 20.93 -30.55
CA GLU A 242 27.33 20.13 -29.33
C GLU A 242 28.69 19.74 -28.73
N GLU A 243 29.66 19.37 -29.55
CA GLU A 243 31.02 19.04 -29.10
C GLU A 243 31.77 20.24 -28.46
N ALA A 244 31.35 21.47 -28.79
CA ALA A 244 31.90 22.69 -28.21
C ALA A 244 31.15 23.14 -26.95
N MET A 245 30.01 22.51 -26.62
CA MET A 245 29.30 22.79 -25.38
C MET A 245 30.08 22.22 -24.21
N ARG A 246 30.20 23.01 -23.14
CA ARG A 246 30.86 22.54 -21.92
C ARG A 246 29.86 21.71 -21.10
N PRO A 247 30.05 20.39 -20.96
CA PRO A 247 29.21 19.60 -20.08
C PRO A 247 29.38 20.03 -18.62
N TYR A 248 28.34 19.82 -17.83
CA TYR A 248 28.42 19.90 -16.37
C TYR A 248 29.48 18.93 -15.87
N ASP A 249 30.50 19.47 -15.22
CA ASP A 249 31.53 18.68 -14.58
C ASP A 249 31.14 18.41 -13.13
N GLY A 250 30.63 17.20 -12.89
CA GLY A 250 30.32 16.71 -11.55
C GLY A 250 31.53 16.70 -10.59
N ARG A 251 32.77 16.84 -11.07
CA ARG A 251 33.94 17.03 -10.19
C ARG A 251 33.87 18.33 -9.40
N GLN A 252 33.07 19.32 -9.82
CA GLN A 252 32.78 20.50 -8.98
C GLN A 252 32.14 20.10 -7.64
N ARG A 253 31.31 19.05 -7.61
CA ARG A 253 30.78 18.45 -6.38
C ARG A 253 31.88 17.90 -5.49
N ARG A 254 32.97 17.36 -6.04
CA ARG A 254 34.11 16.86 -5.23
C ARG A 254 34.84 17.98 -4.51
N ARG A 255 34.88 19.18 -5.10
CA ARG A 255 35.51 20.38 -4.51
C ARG A 255 34.66 21.08 -3.45
N ALA A 256 33.37 20.77 -3.35
CA ALA A 256 32.56 21.23 -2.22
C ALA A 256 33.05 20.52 -0.94
N SER A 257 33.53 21.29 0.04
CA SER A 257 34.02 20.80 1.33
C SER A 257 32.90 20.60 2.35
N GLY A 258 31.73 21.24 2.14
CA GLY A 258 30.58 21.19 3.04
C GLY A 258 29.56 20.09 2.74
N CYS A 259 28.38 20.23 3.37
CA CYS A 259 27.22 19.36 3.11
C CYS A 259 26.80 19.44 1.64
N LYS A 260 26.52 18.30 1.01
CA LYS A 260 26.21 18.20 -0.43
C LYS A 260 24.75 17.85 -0.65
N MET A 261 23.86 18.59 0.01
CA MET A 261 22.43 18.36 -0.11
C MET A 261 21.98 18.56 -1.57
N THR A 262 21.45 17.50 -2.16
CA THR A 262 20.84 17.51 -3.49
C THR A 262 19.36 17.88 -3.39
N SER A 263 18.73 18.31 -4.49
CA SER A 263 17.27 18.55 -4.48
C SER A 263 16.47 17.30 -4.09
N ALA A 264 16.95 16.11 -4.47
CA ALA A 264 16.29 14.85 -4.13
C ALA A 264 16.36 14.57 -2.61
N GLU A 265 17.52 14.79 -1.99
CA GLU A 265 17.69 14.68 -0.54
C GLU A 265 16.85 15.72 0.20
N ALA A 266 16.81 16.96 -0.28
CA ALA A 266 15.99 18.01 0.31
C ALA A 266 14.48 17.69 0.21
N ALA A 267 14.04 17.09 -0.91
CA ALA A 267 12.67 16.62 -1.08
C ALA A 267 12.34 15.49 -0.09
N PHE A 268 13.27 14.54 0.06
CA PHE A 268 13.12 13.39 0.95
C PHE A 268 13.07 13.82 2.43
N LEU A 269 13.90 14.79 2.82
CA LEU A 269 13.94 15.35 4.17
C LEU A 269 12.81 16.36 4.45
N GLY A 270 11.91 16.61 3.50
CA GLY A 270 10.82 17.57 3.64
C GLY A 270 11.27 19.03 3.80
N GLN A 271 12.51 19.35 3.45
CA GLN A 271 13.07 20.70 3.57
C GLN A 271 12.75 21.59 2.36
N MET A 272 12.37 20.97 1.24
CA MET A 272 11.98 21.68 0.03
C MET A 272 10.49 22.06 0.07
N GLY A 273 10.18 23.33 -0.19
CA GLY A 273 8.79 23.81 -0.25
C GLY A 273 7.94 23.11 -1.32
N CYS A 274 6.62 23.10 -1.15
CA CYS A 274 5.68 22.37 -2.03
C CYS A 274 5.82 22.77 -3.51
N LEU A 275 5.99 24.07 -3.79
CA LEU A 275 6.17 24.57 -5.16
C LEU A 275 7.48 24.05 -5.76
N ALA A 276 8.59 24.16 -5.02
CA ALA A 276 9.89 23.69 -5.47
C ALA A 276 9.85 22.18 -5.77
N LYS A 277 9.25 21.38 -4.88
CA LYS A 277 9.04 19.95 -5.09
C LYS A 277 8.27 19.66 -6.39
N LYS A 278 7.14 20.32 -6.60
CA LYS A 278 6.34 20.18 -7.83
C LYS A 278 7.15 20.49 -9.09
N LEU A 279 7.94 21.57 -9.08
CA LEU A 279 8.75 21.98 -10.23
C LEU A 279 9.88 21.00 -10.55
N HIS A 280 10.54 20.43 -9.52
CA HIS A 280 11.53 19.37 -9.74
C HIS A 280 10.89 18.09 -10.27
N GLU A 281 9.77 17.67 -9.71
CA GLU A 281 9.02 16.51 -10.20
C GLU A 281 8.61 16.69 -11.67
N ASP A 282 8.09 17.87 -12.04
CA ASP A 282 7.74 18.20 -13.42
C ASP A 282 8.96 18.15 -14.34
N ALA A 283 10.11 18.70 -13.93
CA ALA A 283 11.33 18.67 -14.73
C ALA A 283 11.92 17.26 -14.87
N LEU A 284 11.70 16.37 -13.90
CA LEU A 284 12.15 14.97 -13.91
C LEU A 284 11.27 14.06 -14.79
N LEU A 285 10.14 14.55 -15.32
CA LEU A 285 9.37 13.80 -16.32
C LEU A 285 10.04 13.76 -17.70
N GLY A 286 11.14 14.51 -17.89
CA GLY A 286 11.92 14.49 -19.12
C GLY A 286 12.86 13.29 -19.23
N SER A 287 13.72 13.31 -20.24
CA SER A 287 14.64 12.22 -20.55
C SER A 287 15.84 12.07 -19.60
N ASP A 288 16.20 13.13 -18.86
CA ASP A 288 17.38 13.11 -17.97
C ASP A 288 16.99 13.26 -16.50
N GLY A 289 17.77 12.65 -15.61
CA GLY A 289 17.72 12.91 -14.16
C GLY A 289 18.28 14.27 -13.77
N ALA A 290 18.10 14.67 -12.51
CA ALA A 290 18.64 15.93 -11.98
C ALA A 290 20.17 15.90 -11.87
N LEU A 291 20.81 17.04 -12.16
CA LEU A 291 22.23 17.25 -11.94
C LEU A 291 22.49 17.50 -10.45
N GLU A 292 23.52 16.85 -9.92
CA GLU A 292 23.97 17.04 -8.54
C GLU A 292 24.80 18.33 -8.41
N MET A 293 24.11 19.47 -8.40
CA MET A 293 24.74 20.78 -8.38
C MET A 293 24.90 21.29 -6.93
N PRO A 294 26.11 21.64 -6.47
CA PRO A 294 26.30 22.22 -5.15
C PRO A 294 25.82 23.67 -5.12
N LEU A 295 25.31 24.09 -3.96
CA LEU A 295 25.01 25.49 -3.68
C LEU A 295 26.30 26.27 -3.40
N PRO A 296 26.33 27.59 -3.70
CA PRO A 296 27.51 28.42 -3.47
C PRO A 296 28.16 28.27 -2.08
N HIS A 297 27.37 28.23 -1.00
CA HIS A 297 27.90 28.11 0.36
C HIS A 297 28.47 26.71 0.67
N HIS A 298 28.15 25.67 -0.11
CA HIS A 298 28.74 24.33 0.05
C HIS A 298 30.25 24.29 -0.24
N HIS A 299 30.80 25.34 -0.84
CA HIS A 299 32.24 25.51 -1.07
C HIS A 299 32.99 26.10 0.14
N VAL A 300 32.27 26.42 1.21
CA VAL A 300 32.84 26.90 2.47
C VAL A 300 32.65 25.85 3.56
N ASP A 301 33.58 25.78 4.50
CA ASP A 301 33.47 24.91 5.67
C ASP A 301 32.17 25.18 6.43
N LYS A 302 31.45 24.10 6.76
CA LYS A 302 30.13 24.17 7.42
C LYS A 302 30.12 24.99 8.71
N GLN A 303 31.25 25.02 9.43
CA GLN A 303 31.41 25.78 10.68
C GLN A 303 31.31 27.30 10.49
N LYS A 304 31.51 27.80 9.26
CA LYS A 304 31.46 29.23 8.93
C LYS A 304 30.08 29.66 8.43
N TRP A 305 29.13 28.72 8.30
CA TRP A 305 27.83 29.02 7.73
C TRP A 305 26.98 29.84 8.71
N PRO A 306 26.34 30.92 8.25
CA PRO A 306 25.26 31.55 9.00
C PRO A 306 24.16 30.56 9.37
N LYS A 307 23.56 30.76 10.55
CA LYS A 307 22.42 29.93 11.02
C LYS A 307 21.30 29.91 9.96
N GLY A 308 20.79 28.72 9.66
CA GLY A 308 19.71 28.50 8.70
C GLY A 308 20.16 28.19 7.28
N LEU A 309 21.48 28.14 7.02
CA LEU A 309 22.04 27.65 5.74
C LEU A 309 22.49 26.19 5.82
N GLU A 310 22.31 25.52 6.96
CA GLU A 310 22.59 24.09 7.10
C GLU A 310 21.56 23.20 6.40
N THR A 311 20.40 23.78 6.05
CA THR A 311 19.26 23.15 5.38
C THR A 311 19.04 23.76 4.00
N TRP A 312 18.08 23.19 3.26
CA TRP A 312 17.58 23.81 2.03
C TRP A 312 17.24 25.29 2.27
N PRO A 313 17.81 26.25 1.51
CA PRO A 313 17.61 27.66 1.79
C PRO A 313 16.14 28.05 1.65
N ALA A 314 15.67 28.94 2.52
CA ALA A 314 14.30 29.44 2.48
C ALA A 314 13.98 30.01 1.09
N GLY A 315 12.86 29.59 0.52
CA GLY A 315 12.40 30.02 -0.79
C GLY A 315 13.21 29.53 -1.98
N PHE A 316 14.27 28.74 -1.77
CA PHE A 316 15.04 28.20 -2.88
C PHE A 316 14.22 27.17 -3.66
N VAL A 317 14.06 27.42 -4.95
CA VAL A 317 13.32 26.52 -5.85
C VAL A 317 14.26 25.49 -6.44
N GLY A 318 15.44 25.90 -6.91
CA GLY A 318 16.42 24.99 -7.51
C GLY A 318 17.37 25.67 -8.47
N HIS A 319 18.30 24.90 -9.02
CA HIS A 319 19.12 25.33 -10.14
C HIS A 319 18.30 25.36 -11.42
N ALA A 320 18.44 26.42 -12.22
CA ALA A 320 17.67 26.61 -13.45
C ALA A 320 17.75 25.41 -14.42
N ALA A 321 18.94 24.79 -14.56
CA ALA A 321 19.13 23.59 -15.39
C ALA A 321 18.27 22.40 -14.95
N ASN A 322 18.02 22.27 -13.64
CA ASN A 322 17.24 21.17 -13.05
C ASN A 322 15.74 21.41 -13.05
N LEU A 323 15.29 22.62 -13.36
CA LEU A 323 13.88 22.98 -13.46
C LEU A 323 13.35 22.97 -14.91
N LEU A 324 14.22 22.67 -15.87
CA LEU A 324 13.89 22.49 -17.28
C LEU A 324 13.70 21.00 -17.57
N ARG A 325 12.66 20.67 -18.33
CA ARG A 325 12.43 19.30 -18.80
C ARG A 325 13.13 19.07 -20.15
N PRO A 326 14.21 18.28 -20.22
CA PRO A 326 14.86 17.96 -21.49
C PRO A 326 13.99 17.04 -22.35
N LYS A 327 13.98 17.27 -23.67
CA LYS A 327 13.27 16.41 -24.63
C LYS A 327 14.09 15.24 -25.16
N ARG A 328 15.41 15.24 -24.95
CA ARG A 328 16.34 14.23 -25.45
C ARG A 328 17.36 13.92 -24.37
N GLU A 329 17.87 12.69 -24.40
CA GLU A 329 18.86 12.23 -23.44
C GLU A 329 20.15 13.07 -23.47
N ASN A 330 20.80 13.16 -22.32
CA ASN A 330 22.07 13.84 -22.07
C ASN A 330 22.06 15.36 -22.36
N ARG A 331 20.88 15.99 -22.41
CA ARG A 331 20.72 17.42 -22.69
C ARG A 331 20.84 18.29 -21.47
N ARG A 332 20.44 17.78 -20.31
CA ARG A 332 20.48 18.53 -19.05
C ARG A 332 21.91 18.91 -18.69
N SER A 333 22.81 17.93 -18.71
CA SER A 333 24.23 18.11 -18.40
C SER A 333 24.98 18.92 -19.46
N THR A 334 24.52 18.95 -20.71
CA THR A 334 25.22 19.63 -21.82
C THR A 334 24.50 20.92 -22.22
N THR A 335 23.48 20.81 -23.05
CA THR A 335 22.74 21.90 -23.69
C THR A 335 22.07 22.82 -22.66
N LEU A 336 21.32 22.27 -21.72
CA LEU A 336 20.58 23.07 -20.73
C LEU A 336 21.53 23.71 -19.72
N TYR A 337 22.53 22.96 -19.24
CA TYR A 337 23.57 23.52 -18.38
C TYR A 337 24.39 24.62 -19.09
N THR A 338 24.73 24.45 -20.37
CA THR A 338 25.41 25.50 -21.15
C THR A 338 24.54 26.75 -21.30
N MET A 339 23.22 26.58 -21.46
CA MET A 339 22.27 27.67 -21.58
C MET A 339 22.06 28.41 -20.26
N THR A 340 21.85 27.70 -19.15
CA THR A 340 21.46 28.31 -17.87
C THR A 340 22.63 28.55 -16.94
N GLY A 341 23.72 27.79 -17.07
CA GLY A 341 24.80 27.74 -16.11
C GLY A 341 24.32 27.26 -14.73
N SER A 342 24.97 27.78 -13.68
CA SER A 342 24.66 27.52 -12.27
C SER A 342 23.60 28.45 -11.68
N SER A 343 22.86 29.21 -12.51
CA SER A 343 21.86 30.17 -12.04
C SER A 343 20.83 29.54 -11.09
N LEU A 344 20.44 30.32 -10.09
CA LEU A 344 19.57 29.90 -8.99
C LEU A 344 18.19 30.54 -9.12
N VAL A 345 17.17 29.77 -8.74
CA VAL A 345 15.78 30.21 -8.76
C VAL A 345 15.24 30.21 -7.34
N PHE A 346 14.58 31.29 -6.96
CA PHE A 346 13.84 31.42 -5.70
C PHE A 346 12.36 31.72 -5.97
N ASP A 347 11.50 31.51 -4.99
CA ASP A 347 10.11 31.93 -5.06
C ASP A 347 9.99 33.45 -5.01
N GLU A 348 10.52 34.06 -3.96
CA GLU A 348 10.34 35.45 -3.59
C GLU A 348 11.68 36.20 -3.53
N TRP A 349 11.63 37.49 -3.82
CA TRP A 349 12.81 38.35 -3.83
C TRP A 349 13.50 38.50 -2.46
N PRO A 350 12.79 38.67 -1.33
CA PRO A 350 13.43 38.79 -0.02
C PRO A 350 14.31 37.58 0.34
N ASN A 351 13.85 36.37 -0.01
CA ASN A 351 14.59 35.12 0.19
C ASN A 351 15.83 35.06 -0.70
N ALA A 352 15.67 35.36 -2.00
CA ALA A 352 16.78 35.44 -2.95
C ALA A 352 17.88 36.42 -2.49
N TYR A 353 17.49 37.63 -2.09
CA TYR A 353 18.43 38.67 -1.69
C TYR A 353 19.13 38.34 -0.36
N LYS A 354 18.38 37.79 0.62
CA LYS A 354 18.96 37.32 1.88
C LYS A 354 20.02 36.25 1.63
N TYR A 355 19.73 35.28 0.76
CA TYR A 355 20.69 34.24 0.37
C TYR A 355 21.89 34.83 -0.39
N PHE A 356 21.66 35.70 -1.36
CA PHE A 356 22.73 36.39 -2.10
C PHE A 356 23.68 37.13 -1.16
N ARG A 357 23.13 37.92 -0.21
CA ARG A 357 23.92 38.67 0.77
C ARG A 357 24.72 37.74 1.67
N ALA A 358 24.11 36.67 2.19
CA ALA A 358 24.81 35.72 3.05
C ALA A 358 26.00 35.07 2.34
N CYS A 359 25.81 34.64 1.08
CA CYS A 359 26.89 34.05 0.30
C CYS A 359 27.96 35.08 -0.13
N SER A 360 27.56 36.24 -0.66
CA SER A 360 28.50 37.23 -1.21
C SER A 360 29.22 38.03 -0.14
N LYS A 361 28.53 38.49 0.90
CA LYS A 361 29.08 39.39 1.93
C LYS A 361 29.70 38.61 3.08
N ASP A 362 28.96 37.64 3.62
CA ASP A 362 29.36 36.97 4.86
C ASP A 362 30.33 35.82 4.58
N LEU A 363 30.05 35.02 3.55
CA LEU A 363 30.89 33.88 3.14
C LEU A 363 31.94 34.23 2.08
N ARG A 364 31.84 35.41 1.44
CA ARG A 364 32.74 35.87 0.37
C ARG A 364 32.90 34.87 -0.77
N VAL A 365 31.84 34.13 -1.10
CA VAL A 365 31.82 33.20 -2.24
C VAL A 365 31.17 33.84 -3.46
N GLN A 366 31.67 33.46 -4.63
CA GLN A 366 31.05 33.87 -5.89
C GLN A 366 29.64 33.28 -5.99
N VAL A 367 28.66 34.14 -6.18
CA VAL A 367 27.25 33.76 -6.32
C VAL A 367 26.88 33.87 -7.81
N PRO A 368 26.31 32.83 -8.43
CA PRO A 368 25.79 32.94 -9.79
C PRO A 368 24.56 33.84 -9.82
N SER A 369 24.09 34.21 -11.02
CA SER A 369 22.85 35.00 -11.15
C SER A 369 21.69 34.30 -10.43
N ILE A 370 20.96 35.07 -9.63
CA ILE A 370 19.76 34.61 -8.91
C ILE A 370 18.57 35.35 -9.48
N PHE A 371 17.49 34.64 -9.76
CA PHE A 371 16.21 35.23 -10.11
C PHE A 371 15.09 34.61 -9.29
N ASN A 372 14.01 35.37 -9.09
CA ASN A 372 12.82 34.90 -8.39
C ASN A 372 11.63 34.72 -9.34
N LEU A 373 10.54 34.09 -8.88
CA LEU A 373 9.36 33.81 -9.70
C LEU A 373 8.52 35.05 -10.06
N ASP A 374 8.77 36.20 -9.42
CA ASP A 374 8.17 37.49 -9.79
C ASP A 374 8.92 38.19 -10.95
N GLY A 375 10.13 37.73 -11.29
CA GLY A 375 10.91 38.23 -12.41
C GLY A 375 11.89 39.35 -12.07
N THR A 376 12.32 39.41 -10.81
CA THR A 376 13.48 40.16 -10.36
C THR A 376 14.74 39.30 -10.48
N MET A 377 15.87 39.91 -10.80
CA MET A 377 17.14 39.22 -10.95
C MET A 377 18.29 40.04 -10.38
N VAL A 378 19.19 39.38 -9.66
CA VAL A 378 20.53 39.87 -9.34
C VAL A 378 21.56 39.09 -10.15
N GLU A 379 22.39 39.82 -10.87
CA GLU A 379 23.50 39.25 -11.64
C GLU A 379 24.64 38.79 -10.71
N SER A 380 25.57 38.00 -11.25
CA SER A 380 26.67 37.43 -10.46
C SER A 380 27.66 38.48 -9.92
N ASP A 381 27.67 39.67 -10.50
CA ASP A 381 28.43 40.83 -10.05
C ASP A 381 27.68 41.68 -9.00
N GLY A 382 26.45 41.29 -8.64
CA GLY A 382 25.62 41.98 -7.66
C GLY A 382 24.73 43.07 -8.27
N VAL A 383 24.72 43.26 -9.59
CA VAL A 383 23.83 44.23 -10.24
C VAL A 383 22.38 43.73 -10.16
N LEU A 384 21.54 44.51 -9.49
CA LEU A 384 20.09 44.31 -9.48
C LEU A 384 19.50 44.83 -10.78
N THR A 385 18.75 43.98 -11.48
CA THR A 385 18.10 44.37 -12.73
C THR A 385 17.01 45.40 -12.46
N GLY A 386 17.19 46.61 -12.98
CA GLY A 386 16.23 47.70 -12.81
C GLY A 386 14.98 47.58 -13.68
N SER A 387 14.01 48.47 -13.42
CA SER A 387 12.67 48.48 -14.05
C SER A 387 12.66 48.47 -15.57
N ARG A 388 13.69 49.04 -16.21
CA ARG A 388 13.83 49.09 -17.68
C ARG A 388 14.09 47.73 -18.31
N ASN A 389 14.62 46.78 -17.54
CA ASN A 389 14.87 45.42 -18.01
C ASN A 389 13.93 44.40 -17.37
N ASN A 390 12.87 44.79 -16.66
CA ASN A 390 12.01 43.84 -15.97
C ASN A 390 11.47 42.73 -16.87
N CYS A 391 11.31 41.54 -16.28
CA CYS A 391 10.59 40.45 -16.88
C CYS A 391 9.16 40.91 -17.26
N PRO A 392 8.70 40.69 -18.51
CA PRO A 392 7.36 41.08 -18.91
C PRO A 392 6.29 40.47 -18.00
N LYS A 393 5.16 41.15 -17.83
CA LYS A 393 4.07 40.66 -16.95
C LYS A 393 3.48 39.37 -17.52
N ASN A 394 3.25 39.34 -18.83
CA ASN A 394 2.58 38.25 -19.53
C ASN A 394 3.55 37.50 -20.45
N LEU A 395 3.40 36.17 -20.52
CA LEU A 395 4.19 35.33 -21.41
C LEU A 395 4.03 35.75 -22.88
N SER A 396 2.83 36.18 -23.29
CA SER A 396 2.51 36.66 -24.63
C SER A 396 3.26 37.91 -25.08
N GLN A 397 3.99 38.60 -24.19
CA GLN A 397 4.84 39.74 -24.55
C GLN A 397 6.24 39.30 -25.00
N LEU A 398 6.63 38.05 -24.72
CA LEU A 398 7.93 37.53 -25.14
C LEU A 398 7.92 37.17 -26.62
N LYS A 399 8.99 37.53 -27.32
CA LYS A 399 9.18 37.13 -28.73
C LYS A 399 9.67 35.70 -28.86
N ILE A 400 10.25 35.15 -27.80
CA ILE A 400 10.71 33.77 -27.71
C ILE A 400 10.42 33.21 -26.33
N SER A 401 9.89 31.99 -26.25
CA SER A 401 9.69 31.30 -24.97
C SER A 401 9.72 29.79 -25.11
N PHE A 402 10.06 29.10 -24.02
CA PHE A 402 9.85 27.65 -23.95
C PHE A 402 8.37 27.29 -24.12
N GLY A 403 8.13 26.07 -24.60
CA GLY A 403 6.81 25.45 -24.60
C GLY A 403 6.57 24.60 -23.35
N SER A 404 5.37 24.05 -23.23
CA SER A 404 5.01 22.97 -22.30
C SER A 404 4.84 21.66 -23.05
N SER A 405 4.90 20.53 -22.34
CA SER A 405 4.78 19.19 -22.93
C SER A 405 3.48 18.51 -22.52
N GLN A 406 2.89 17.70 -23.42
CA GLN A 406 1.75 16.85 -23.06
C GLN A 406 2.15 15.68 -22.15
N GLU A 407 3.45 15.37 -22.01
CA GLU A 407 3.92 14.25 -21.19
C GLU A 407 3.49 14.37 -19.73
N SER A 408 3.41 15.59 -19.20
CA SER A 408 2.86 15.82 -17.86
C SER A 408 1.41 15.33 -17.80
N LEU A 409 0.57 15.76 -18.75
CA LEU A 409 -0.82 15.33 -18.84
C LEU A 409 -0.96 13.81 -19.04
N VAL A 410 -0.18 13.21 -19.94
CA VAL A 410 -0.19 11.75 -20.19
C VAL A 410 0.14 10.99 -18.91
N ARG A 411 1.19 11.38 -18.18
CA ARG A 411 1.55 10.74 -16.92
C ARG A 411 0.53 10.97 -15.81
N GLN A 412 -0.08 12.16 -15.73
CA GLN A 412 -1.15 12.40 -14.76
C GLN A 412 -2.38 11.51 -15.08
N LYS A 413 -2.69 11.28 -16.36
CA LYS A 413 -3.73 10.33 -16.80
C LYS A 413 -3.37 8.88 -16.51
N GLU A 414 -2.12 8.46 -16.71
CA GLU A 414 -1.64 7.13 -16.34
C GLU A 414 -1.76 6.90 -14.84
N LYS A 415 -1.31 7.85 -14.02
CA LYS A 415 -1.47 7.81 -12.56
C LYS A 415 -2.95 7.76 -12.16
N LEU A 416 -3.81 8.53 -12.83
CA LEU A 416 -5.25 8.48 -12.59
C LEU A 416 -5.81 7.08 -12.84
N ARG A 417 -5.44 6.43 -13.95
CA ARG A 417 -5.83 5.05 -14.25
C ARG A 417 -5.32 4.06 -13.21
N GLU A 418 -4.08 4.21 -12.75
CA GLU A 418 -3.52 3.35 -11.69
C GLU A 418 -4.26 3.55 -10.34
N VAL A 419 -4.68 4.77 -10.02
CA VAL A 419 -5.49 5.06 -8.82
C VAL A 419 -6.92 4.54 -8.97
N GLN A 420 -7.53 4.66 -10.15
CA GLN A 420 -8.85 4.09 -10.45
C GLN A 420 -8.86 2.57 -10.28
N SER A 421 -7.82 1.88 -10.78
CA SER A 421 -7.70 0.43 -10.61
C SER A 421 -7.57 0.03 -9.13
N LEU A 422 -6.96 0.87 -8.29
CA LEU A 422 -6.89 0.64 -6.85
C LEU A 422 -8.24 0.81 -6.15
N VAL A 423 -9.06 1.75 -6.60
CA VAL A 423 -10.42 1.95 -6.09
C VAL A 423 -11.29 0.74 -6.47
N GLU A 424 -11.22 0.28 -7.72
CA GLU A 424 -11.90 -0.94 -8.16
C GLU A 424 -11.43 -2.18 -7.36
N ALA A 425 -10.11 -2.32 -7.13
CA ALA A 425 -9.57 -3.40 -6.32
C ALA A 425 -10.09 -3.35 -4.87
N LYS A 426 -10.17 -2.15 -4.26
CA LYS A 426 -10.77 -1.95 -2.93
C LYS A 426 -12.23 -2.40 -2.90
N GLU A 427 -13.03 -2.06 -3.91
CA GLU A 427 -14.42 -2.53 -4.00
C GLU A 427 -14.52 -4.06 -4.10
N THR A 428 -13.63 -4.71 -4.85
CA THR A 428 -13.59 -6.19 -4.90
C THR A 428 -13.18 -6.81 -3.56
N MET A 429 -12.27 -6.17 -2.83
CA MET A 429 -11.85 -6.59 -1.49
C MET A 429 -13.00 -6.42 -0.48
N ASP A 430 -13.76 -5.33 -0.55
CA ASP A 430 -14.91 -5.10 0.33
C ASP A 430 -16.01 -6.15 0.09
N LYS A 431 -16.31 -6.50 -1.18
CA LYS A 431 -17.21 -7.62 -1.52
C LYS A 431 -16.70 -8.97 -1.00
N ALA A 432 -15.39 -9.22 -1.08
CA ALA A 432 -14.81 -10.44 -0.52
C ALA A 432 -14.91 -10.48 1.02
N ARG A 433 -14.77 -9.33 1.69
CA ARG A 433 -14.98 -9.21 3.15
C ARG A 433 -16.43 -9.51 3.55
N GLU A 434 -17.40 -9.01 2.79
CA GLU A 434 -18.82 -9.33 2.99
C GLU A 434 -19.07 -10.84 2.86
N SER A 435 -18.57 -11.48 1.80
CA SER A 435 -18.66 -12.94 1.60
C SER A 435 -18.03 -13.75 2.75
N VAL A 436 -16.87 -13.32 3.26
CA VAL A 436 -16.24 -13.91 4.45
C VAL A 436 -17.12 -13.72 5.69
N GLY A 437 -17.78 -12.57 5.83
CA GLY A 437 -18.77 -12.30 6.87
C GLY A 437 -19.96 -13.25 6.82
N ASP A 438 -20.58 -13.38 5.65
CA ASP A 438 -21.71 -14.28 5.40
C ASP A 438 -21.36 -15.74 5.68
N LEU A 439 -20.18 -16.18 5.25
CA LEU A 439 -19.69 -17.54 5.50
C LEU A 439 -19.47 -17.78 7.00
N LYS A 440 -18.91 -16.80 7.74
CA LYS A 440 -18.75 -16.89 9.20
C LYS A 440 -20.12 -16.98 9.90
N GLU A 441 -21.09 -16.17 9.49
CA GLU A 441 -22.44 -16.19 10.08
C GLU A 441 -23.13 -17.53 9.83
N ARG A 442 -23.02 -18.08 8.61
CA ARG A 442 -23.53 -19.43 8.28
C ARG A 442 -22.86 -20.52 9.11
N LEU A 443 -21.54 -20.44 9.29
CA LEU A 443 -20.78 -21.36 10.13
C LEU A 443 -21.25 -21.30 11.58
N GLN A 444 -21.43 -20.09 12.14
CA GLN A 444 -21.93 -19.89 13.49
C GLN A 444 -23.35 -20.44 13.67
N LYS A 445 -24.25 -20.22 12.69
CA LYS A 445 -25.60 -20.81 12.70
C LYS A 445 -25.56 -22.34 12.69
N LEU A 446 -24.65 -22.94 11.92
CA LEU A 446 -24.47 -24.39 11.89
C LEU A 446 -23.86 -24.95 13.17
N GLU A 447 -22.93 -24.22 13.80
CA GLU A 447 -22.37 -24.60 15.10
C GLU A 447 -23.44 -24.59 16.20
N ARG A 448 -24.32 -23.58 16.22
CA ARG A 448 -25.47 -23.57 17.14
C ARG A 448 -26.39 -24.77 16.92
N LYS A 449 -26.75 -25.09 15.66
CA LYS A 449 -27.55 -26.30 15.35
C LYS A 449 -26.84 -27.60 15.75
N LEU A 450 -25.52 -27.67 15.60
CA LEU A 450 -24.72 -28.81 16.02
C LEU A 450 -24.70 -28.94 17.54
N GLU A 451 -24.61 -27.83 18.27
CA GLU A 451 -24.71 -27.79 19.73
C GLU A 451 -26.11 -28.15 20.22
N GLU A 452 -27.18 -27.71 19.59
CA GLU A 452 -28.56 -28.11 19.93
C GLU A 452 -28.73 -29.63 19.84
N VAL A 453 -28.22 -30.26 18.77
CA VAL A 453 -28.25 -31.72 18.57
C VAL A 453 -27.31 -32.47 19.54
N LYS A 454 -26.31 -31.79 20.11
CA LYS A 454 -25.45 -32.33 21.17
C LYS A 454 -26.04 -32.14 22.57
N GLY A 455 -26.67 -30.99 22.81
CA GLY A 455 -27.28 -30.54 24.05
C GLY A 455 -28.60 -31.24 24.38
N SER A 456 -29.28 -31.82 23.39
CA SER A 456 -30.38 -32.76 23.60
C SER A 456 -29.96 -34.08 24.27
N LYS A 457 -28.67 -34.25 24.63
CA LYS A 457 -28.17 -35.29 25.57
C LYS A 457 -27.99 -34.79 27.01
N LYS A 458 -28.43 -33.58 27.39
CA LYS A 458 -28.46 -33.18 28.80
C LYS A 458 -29.52 -33.98 29.55
N ARG A 459 -29.04 -34.93 30.38
CA ARG A 459 -29.75 -35.54 31.51
C ARG A 459 -30.51 -34.46 32.31
N PRO A 460 -31.73 -34.73 32.82
CA PRO A 460 -32.15 -34.13 34.07
C PRO A 460 -31.29 -34.78 35.17
N LEU A 461 -30.34 -34.03 35.72
CA LEU A 461 -29.64 -34.42 36.94
C LEU A 461 -30.48 -33.91 38.10
N LEU A 462 -30.86 -34.85 38.97
CA LEU A 462 -31.57 -34.69 40.23
C LEU A 462 -31.33 -33.35 40.92
N GLN A 463 -32.42 -32.62 41.13
CA GLN A 463 -32.56 -31.62 42.17
C GLN A 463 -33.27 -32.28 43.36
N GLU A 464 -32.73 -32.06 44.57
CA GLU A 464 -33.30 -32.39 45.90
C GLU A 464 -33.22 -33.90 46.26
N ILE A 465 -32.74 -34.38 47.42
CA ILE A 465 -32.88 -34.06 48.86
C ILE A 465 -31.71 -34.83 49.57
N ASP A 466 -30.87 -34.34 50.49
CA ASP A 466 -31.00 -34.06 51.94
C ASP A 466 -29.62 -33.49 52.38
N ALA A 467 -29.45 -32.37 53.07
CA ALA A 467 -29.81 -32.06 54.45
C ALA A 467 -29.22 -33.02 55.52
N ASN A 468 -28.33 -32.45 56.33
CA ASN A 468 -27.88 -32.87 57.66
C ASN A 468 -26.96 -34.08 57.81
N GLN A 469 -25.67 -33.80 58.04
CA GLN A 469 -25.06 -34.00 59.36
C GLN A 469 -23.89 -33.00 59.54
N GLY A 470 -23.97 -32.18 60.60
CA GLY A 470 -22.84 -31.41 61.14
C GLY A 470 -21.80 -32.36 61.75
N GLN A 471 -20.63 -31.92 62.20
CA GLN A 471 -20.28 -30.72 62.95
C GLN A 471 -18.76 -30.52 62.89
N ASP A 472 -18.35 -29.27 63.09
CA ASP A 472 -17.19 -28.80 63.87
C ASP A 472 -15.79 -29.37 63.56
N GLU A 473 -14.92 -28.51 63.02
CA GLU A 473 -13.77 -28.03 63.81
C GLU A 473 -13.12 -26.78 63.18
N GLU A 474 -12.85 -25.81 64.06
CA GLU A 474 -12.26 -24.50 63.81
C GLU A 474 -10.73 -24.56 63.59
N VAL A 475 -10.24 -23.85 62.55
CA VAL A 475 -9.22 -22.76 62.59
C VAL A 475 -7.77 -23.12 63.07
N PRO A 476 -6.69 -22.39 62.71
CA PRO A 476 -6.22 -21.80 61.44
C PRO A 476 -4.75 -22.20 61.10
N SER A 477 -4.23 -21.67 59.99
CA SER A 477 -3.00 -20.87 59.92
C SER A 477 -1.96 -21.25 58.85
N SER A 478 -1.52 -20.20 58.15
CA SER A 478 -0.17 -19.93 57.66
C SER A 478 0.57 -20.92 56.74
N GLN A 479 0.83 -20.46 55.52
CA GLN A 479 2.16 -20.34 54.87
C GLN A 479 1.92 -19.83 53.44
N LYS A 480 2.08 -18.54 53.10
CA LYS A 480 3.34 -17.79 52.94
C LYS A 480 4.48 -18.64 52.36
N ARG A 481 4.63 -18.64 51.03
CA ARG A 481 5.94 -18.69 50.39
C ARG A 481 6.04 -17.63 49.30
N ALA A 482 7.05 -16.80 49.49
CA ALA A 482 7.54 -15.80 48.57
C ALA A 482 8.65 -16.41 47.69
N SER A 483 8.86 -15.75 46.55
CA SER A 483 10.14 -15.45 45.89
C SER A 483 11.13 -16.58 45.54
N GLN A 484 11.43 -16.68 44.25
CA GLN A 484 12.78 -16.72 43.67
C GLN A 484 12.62 -16.28 42.19
N GLU A 485 12.88 -15.02 41.86
CA GLU A 485 14.18 -14.45 41.47
C GLU A 485 14.77 -15.10 40.20
N GLU A 486 14.88 -14.24 39.18
CA GLU A 486 15.56 -14.43 37.90
C GLU A 486 17.05 -14.79 38.08
N PRO A 487 17.71 -15.21 36.99
CA PRO A 487 18.76 -14.33 36.49
C PRO A 487 18.52 -13.87 35.05
N GLN A 488 18.68 -12.56 34.88
CA GLN A 488 18.70 -11.82 33.63
C GLN A 488 19.91 -12.19 32.77
N GLU A 489 19.70 -12.47 31.49
CA GLU A 489 20.70 -12.20 30.44
C GLU A 489 20.07 -11.46 29.24
N SER A 490 20.32 -10.15 29.23
CA SER A 490 20.63 -9.30 28.09
C SER A 490 19.86 -9.47 26.76
N ARG A 491 18.80 -8.68 26.57
CA ARG A 491 18.40 -8.12 25.25
C ARG A 491 17.90 -6.67 25.36
N ALA A 492 18.79 -5.77 25.76
CA ALA A 492 18.59 -4.33 25.60
C ALA A 492 19.00 -3.90 24.18
N ARG A 493 18.04 -3.87 23.24
CA ARG A 493 18.10 -3.05 22.00
C ARG A 493 16.72 -3.04 21.30
N SER A 494 15.89 -2.03 21.60
CA SER A 494 14.96 -1.42 20.61
C SER A 494 14.14 -0.22 21.13
N THR A 495 14.18 0.12 22.42
CA THR A 495 13.25 1.12 22.99
C THR A 495 13.61 2.58 22.73
N ARG A 496 14.81 2.91 22.21
CA ARG A 496 15.17 4.30 21.86
C ARG A 496 14.60 4.78 20.52
N ARG A 497 14.18 3.86 19.63
CA ARG A 497 13.59 4.21 18.32
C ARG A 497 12.09 4.49 18.39
N ARG A 498 11.40 4.03 19.44
CA ARG A 498 9.97 4.29 19.64
C ARG A 498 9.68 5.63 20.32
N ARG A 499 10.58 6.16 21.17
CA ARG A 499 10.39 7.49 21.77
C ARG A 499 10.59 8.64 20.79
N MET A 500 11.54 8.51 19.86
CA MET A 500 11.83 9.55 18.86
C MET A 500 10.73 9.69 17.79
N ILE A 501 9.83 8.70 17.67
CA ILE A 501 8.71 8.74 16.72
C ILE A 501 7.48 9.44 17.34
N MET A 502 7.29 9.40 18.67
CA MET A 502 6.18 10.13 19.31
C MET A 502 6.50 11.60 19.56
N GLU A 503 7.77 11.99 19.72
CA GLU A 503 8.17 13.40 19.90
C GLU A 503 8.25 14.20 18.59
N MET A 504 7.92 13.59 17.44
CA MET A 504 7.79 14.28 16.14
C MET A 504 6.34 14.47 15.69
N GLU A 505 5.37 14.07 16.53
CA GLU A 505 3.93 14.19 16.24
C GLU A 505 3.23 15.27 17.10
N ASP A 506 3.97 16.03 17.90
CA ASP A 506 3.59 17.35 18.44
C ASP A 506 4.48 18.43 17.81
#